data_AF-A0A354I3Q2-F1
#
_entry.id   AF-A0A354I3Q2-F1
#
_cell.length_a   1.000
_cell.length_b   1.000
_cell.length_c   1.000
_cell.angle_alpha   90.00
_cell.angle_beta   90.00
_cell.angle_gamma   90.00
#
_symmetry.space_group_name_H-M   'P 1'
#
loop_
_entity.id
_entity.type
_entity.pdbx_description
1 polymer ?
#
loop_
_entity_poly.entity_id
_entity_poly.type
_entity_poly.pdbx_seq_one_letter_code
_entity_poly.pdbx_strand_id
1 'polypeptide(L)'
;CDCHAENDIPIIPNVGMLASFDPVALDRACADLCNEMTPVQESILGENLEKHGNHEGHDHFHMTHPDTEWKSCLAHAKKIGLGTDEYELIRI
;
A
#
# COMPACT_ATOMS: atom_id res chain seq x y z
N CYS A 1 -3.85 -5.95 11.58
CA CYS A 1 -3.82 -7.42 11.70
C CYS A 1 -5.16 -7.82 12.23
N ASP A 2 -5.86 -8.71 11.53
CA ASP A 2 -7.21 -9.15 11.93
C ASP A 2 -7.26 -9.88 13.26
N CYS A 3 -6.09 -10.16 13.82
CA CYS A 3 -5.86 -10.76 15.12
C CYS A 3 -5.94 -9.80 16.31
N HIS A 4 -5.86 -8.48 16.10
CA HIS A 4 -5.92 -7.49 17.18
C HIS A 4 -7.35 -7.02 17.43
N ALA A 5 -7.73 -6.87 18.70
CA ALA A 5 -9.08 -6.45 19.09
C ALA A 5 -9.44 -5.02 18.65
N GLU A 6 -8.43 -4.22 18.29
CA GLU A 6 -8.54 -2.86 17.77
C GLU A 6 -8.60 -2.80 16.23
N ASN A 7 -8.71 -3.94 15.56
CA ASN A 7 -8.84 -3.97 14.10
C ASN A 7 -10.23 -3.46 13.71
N ASP A 8 -10.25 -2.35 12.99
CA ASP A 8 -11.45 -1.68 12.49
C ASP A 8 -11.82 -2.17 11.08
N ILE A 9 -12.79 -1.50 10.45
CA ILE A 9 -13.13 -1.72 9.04
C ILE A 9 -11.91 -1.50 8.12
N PRO A 10 -11.85 -2.22 6.99
CA PRO A 10 -10.72 -2.09 6.05
C PRO A 10 -10.63 -0.67 5.48
N ILE A 11 -9.40 -0.18 5.31
CA ILE A 11 -9.13 1.16 4.78
C ILE A 11 -9.31 1.28 3.26
N ILE A 12 -9.14 0.16 2.53
CA ILE A 12 -9.31 0.04 1.08
C ILE A 12 -10.03 -1.28 0.75
N PRO A 13 -10.73 -1.38 -0.41
CA PRO A 13 -11.33 -2.63 -0.88
C PRO A 13 -10.27 -3.68 -1.24
N ASN A 14 -10.74 -4.91 -1.50
CA ASN A 14 -9.89 -6.02 -1.93
C ASN A 14 -9.20 -5.71 -3.29
N VAL A 15 -7.87 -5.69 -3.30
CA VAL A 15 -7.01 -5.47 -4.48
C VAL A 15 -6.83 -6.70 -5.38
N GLY A 16 -7.17 -7.88 -4.86
CA GLY A 16 -6.95 -9.16 -5.52
C GLY A 16 -5.65 -9.84 -5.08
N MET A 17 -5.16 -10.78 -5.89
CA MET A 17 -3.93 -11.53 -5.64
C MET A 17 -2.93 -11.26 -6.76
N LEU A 18 -1.70 -10.96 -6.37
CA LEU A 18 -0.57 -10.79 -7.28
C LEU A 18 0.43 -11.93 -7.08
N ALA A 19 1.14 -12.28 -8.14
CA ALA A 19 2.19 -13.28 -8.11
C ALA A 19 3.35 -12.85 -9.02
N SER A 20 4.58 -13.05 -8.56
CA SER A 20 5.81 -12.81 -9.32
C SER A 20 6.94 -13.66 -8.76
N PHE A 21 7.95 -13.92 -9.59
CA PHE A 21 9.23 -14.50 -9.15
C PHE A 21 10.23 -13.43 -8.66
N ASP A 22 9.97 -12.16 -8.94
CA ASP A 22 10.72 -11.03 -8.38
C ASP A 22 9.93 -10.47 -7.17
N PRO A 23 10.42 -10.66 -5.94
CA PRO A 23 9.71 -10.24 -4.73
C PRO A 23 9.68 -8.72 -4.55
N VAL A 24 10.67 -7.99 -5.07
CA VAL A 24 10.71 -6.52 -4.97
C VAL A 24 9.69 -5.92 -5.92
N ALA A 25 9.59 -6.47 -7.14
CA ALA A 25 8.61 -6.07 -8.13
C ALA A 25 7.18 -6.38 -7.64
N LEU A 26 6.99 -7.52 -6.97
CA LEU A 26 5.72 -7.91 -6.37
C LEU A 26 5.26 -6.93 -5.30
N ASP A 27 6.11 -6.66 -4.31
CA ASP A 27 5.77 -5.75 -3.20
C ASP A 27 5.52 -4.32 -3.71
N ARG A 28 6.31 -3.87 -4.70
CA ARG A 28 6.12 -2.58 -5.36
C ARG A 28 4.73 -2.50 -6.03
N ALA A 29 4.37 -3.50 -6.83
CA ALA A 29 3.07 -3.54 -7.51
C ALA A 29 1.90 -3.59 -6.52
N CYS A 30 2.02 -4.36 -5.43
CA CYS A 30 1.02 -4.40 -4.36
C CYS A 30 0.82 -3.02 -3.73
N ALA A 31 1.91 -2.33 -3.37
CA ALA A 31 1.83 -1.01 -2.76
C ALA A 31 1.24 0.06 -3.70
N ASP A 32 1.61 0.02 -4.99
CA ASP A 32 1.07 0.94 -5.99
C ASP A 32 -0.44 0.72 -6.19
N LEU A 33 -0.89 -0.53 -6.37
CA LEU A 33 -2.32 -0.82 -6.51
C LEU A 33 -3.12 -0.48 -5.25
N CYS A 34 -2.56 -0.71 -4.05
CA CYS A 34 -3.20 -0.28 -2.80
C CYS A 34 -3.38 1.23 -2.75
N ASN A 35 -2.42 2.03 -3.22
CA ASN A 35 -2.50 3.49 -3.29
C ASN A 35 -3.46 4.00 -4.38
N GLU A 36 -3.78 3.20 -5.39
CA GLU A 36 -4.74 3.51 -6.45
C GLU A 36 -6.20 3.22 -6.06
N MET A 37 -6.44 2.41 -5.03
CA MET A 37 -7.79 2.03 -4.61
C MET A 37 -8.59 3.19 -4.04
N THR A 38 -9.89 3.26 -4.32
CA THR A 38 -10.76 4.21 -3.61
C THR A 38 -10.86 3.81 -2.13
N PRO A 39 -10.51 4.70 -1.18
CA PRO A 39 -10.63 4.42 0.24
C PRO A 39 -12.05 4.13 0.68
N VAL A 40 -12.20 3.31 1.72
CA VAL A 40 -13.48 3.15 2.41
C VAL A 40 -13.74 4.41 3.23
N GLN A 41 -14.81 5.13 2.92
CA GLN A 41 -15.08 6.47 3.47
C GLN A 41 -15.22 6.45 5.00
N GLU A 42 -15.84 5.41 5.54
CA GLU A 42 -16.07 5.25 6.98
C GLU A 42 -14.83 4.81 7.75
N SER A 43 -13.73 4.47 7.07
CA SER A 43 -12.49 4.03 7.71
C SER A 43 -11.64 5.21 8.19
N ILE A 44 -10.64 4.92 9.02
CA ILE A 44 -9.65 5.91 9.47
C ILE A 44 -8.98 6.67 8.31
N LEU A 45 -8.76 6.00 7.17
CA LEU A 45 -8.19 6.63 5.98
C LEU A 45 -9.18 7.63 5.36
N GLY A 46 -10.46 7.26 5.27
CA GLY A 46 -11.51 8.15 4.78
C GLY A 46 -11.67 9.39 5.66
N GLU A 47 -11.68 9.21 6.99
CA GLU A 47 -11.71 10.32 7.94
C GLU A 47 -10.50 11.26 7.80
N ASN A 48 -9.30 10.70 7.64
CA ASN A 48 -8.08 11.50 7.52
C ASN A 48 -8.06 12.29 6.22
N LEU A 49 -8.55 11.70 5.12
CA LEU A 49 -8.68 12.40 3.84
C LEU A 49 -9.71 13.54 3.90
N GLU A 50 -10.82 13.37 4.63
CA GLU A 50 -11.80 14.45 4.84
C GLU A 50 -11.20 15.61 5.66
N LYS A 51 -10.46 15.29 6.73
CA LYS A 51 -9.89 16.29 7.65
C LYS A 51 -8.70 17.04 7.08
N HIS A 52 -7.83 16.34 6.34
CA HIS A 52 -6.54 16.88 5.89
C HIS A 52 -6.47 17.17 4.39
N GLY A 53 -7.49 16.75 3.63
CA GLY A 53 -7.53 16.84 2.18
C GLY A 53 -6.58 15.86 1.49
N ASN A 54 -6.75 15.72 0.19
CA ASN A 54 -5.89 14.89 -0.66
C ASN A 54 -4.85 15.78 -1.35
N HIS A 55 -3.86 16.26 -0.58
CA HIS A 55 -2.79 17.13 -1.11
C HIS A 55 -1.64 16.30 -1.70
N GLU A 56 -0.83 16.91 -2.58
CA GLU A 56 0.22 16.25 -3.37
C GLU A 56 1.11 15.31 -2.54
N GLY A 57 1.28 14.07 -3.01
CA GLY A 57 2.01 13.01 -2.30
C GLY A 57 1.13 11.94 -1.66
N HIS A 58 -0.11 11.77 -2.13
CA HIS A 58 -1.08 10.77 -1.68
C HIS A 58 -0.46 9.38 -1.48
N ASP A 59 -0.45 8.96 -0.22
CA ASP A 59 0.04 7.66 0.22
C ASP A 59 -0.90 7.17 1.33
N HIS A 60 -1.75 6.19 1.00
CA HIS A 60 -2.74 5.64 1.93
C HIS A 60 -2.11 5.11 3.22
N PHE A 61 -0.89 4.59 3.13
CA PHE A 61 -0.18 4.03 4.27
C PHE A 61 0.25 5.15 5.22
N HIS A 62 0.87 6.20 4.68
CA HIS A 62 1.26 7.37 5.47
C HIS A 62 0.04 8.11 6.03
N MET A 63 -1.06 8.19 5.28
CA MET A 63 -2.30 8.82 5.73
C MET A 63 -3.01 8.06 6.83
N THR A 64 -2.86 6.75 6.88
CA THR A 64 -3.39 5.93 7.98
C THR A 64 -2.47 5.97 9.20
N HIS A 65 -1.16 5.92 8.98
CA HIS A 65 -0.16 5.92 10.04
C HIS A 65 1.08 6.70 9.58
N PRO A 66 1.26 7.96 10.03
CA PRO A 66 2.30 8.87 9.53
C PRO A 66 3.74 8.36 9.64
N ASP A 67 4.01 7.46 10.57
CA ASP A 67 5.35 6.86 10.72
C ASP A 67 5.62 5.70 9.74
N THR A 68 4.70 5.40 8.82
CA THR A 68 4.83 4.28 7.88
C THR A 68 5.74 4.64 6.71
N GLU A 69 6.84 3.89 6.59
CA GLU A 69 7.88 4.11 5.56
C GLU A 69 8.11 2.84 4.72
N TRP A 70 7.08 2.42 3.96
CA TRP A 70 7.15 1.19 3.15
C TRP A 70 8.22 1.24 2.04
N LYS A 71 8.51 2.44 1.51
CA LYS A 71 9.53 2.66 0.47
C LYS A 71 10.94 2.30 0.93
N SER A 72 11.22 2.42 2.23
CA SER A 72 12.52 2.08 2.81
C SER A 72 12.84 0.58 2.69
N CYS A 73 11.83 -0.27 2.87
CA CYS A 73 11.95 -1.72 2.74
C CYS A 73 12.29 -2.11 1.29
N LEU A 74 11.56 -1.55 0.32
CA LEU A 74 11.82 -1.76 -1.11
C LEU A 74 13.23 -1.29 -1.51
N ALA A 75 13.62 -0.10 -1.09
CA ALA A 75 14.94 0.45 -1.38
C ALA A 75 16.07 -0.44 -0.82
N HIS A 76 15.88 -0.97 0.40
CA HIS A 76 16.85 -1.89 1.00
C HIS A 76 16.87 -3.24 0.28
N ALA A 77 15.72 -3.83 -0.03
CA ALA A 77 15.59 -5.11 -0.73
C ALA A 77 16.27 -5.07 -2.11
N LYS A 78 16.06 -3.99 -2.87
CA LYS A 78 16.77 -3.73 -4.13
C LYS A 78 18.28 -3.60 -3.91
N LYS A 79 18.72 -2.86 -2.89
CA LYS A 79 20.14 -2.66 -2.55
C LYS A 79 20.88 -3.97 -2.25
N ILE A 80 20.22 -4.94 -1.60
CA ILE A 80 20.81 -6.25 -1.29
C ILE A 80 20.63 -7.29 -2.41
N GLY A 81 20.01 -6.92 -3.52
CA GLY A 81 19.87 -7.77 -4.71
C GLY A 81 18.75 -8.81 -4.63
N LEU A 82 17.68 -8.57 -3.86
CA LEU A 82 16.51 -9.46 -3.83
C LEU A 82 15.65 -9.37 -5.09
N GLY A 83 15.78 -8.31 -5.88
CA GLY A 83 14.94 -8.07 -7.05
C GLY A 83 15.01 -6.63 -7.53
N THR A 84 14.08 -6.25 -8.40
CA THR A 84 13.97 -4.93 -9.01
C THR A 84 12.63 -4.28 -8.68
N ASP A 85 12.55 -2.95 -8.71
CA ASP A 85 11.31 -2.18 -8.53
C ASP A 85 10.56 -1.94 -9.86
N GLU A 86 10.96 -2.64 -10.92
CA GLU A 86 10.35 -2.56 -12.24
C GLU A 86 9.41 -3.76 -12.44
N TYR A 87 8.20 -3.51 -12.94
CA TYR A 87 7.22 -4.56 -13.18
C TYR A 87 6.31 -4.23 -14.36
N GLU A 88 5.75 -5.28 -14.97
CA GLU A 88 4.66 -5.20 -15.93
C GLU A 88 3.46 -5.94 -15.36
N LEU A 89 2.28 -5.31 -15.37
CA LEU A 89 1.06 -5.95 -14.87
C LEU A 89 0.38 -6.74 -15.98
N ILE A 90 0.40 -8.07 -15.86
CA ILE A 90 -0.28 -9.01 -16.77
C ILE A 90 -1.57 -9.49 -16.11
N ARG A 91 -2.72 -9.32 -16.79
CA ARG A 91 -4.03 -9.81 -16.33
C ARG A 91 -4.35 -11.15 -16.99
N ILE A 92 -4.87 -12.10 -16.21
CA ILE A 92 -5.27 -13.45 -16.62
C ILE A 92 -6.79 -13.57 -16.54
#